data_AF-A0A4S8KX07-F1
#
_entry.id   AF-A0A4S8KX07-F1
#
_cell.length_a   1.000
_cell.length_b   1.000
_cell.length_c   1.000
_cell.angle_alpha   90.00
_cell.angle_beta   90.00
_cell.angle_gamma   90.00
#
_symmetry.space_group_name_H-M   'P 1'
#
loop_
_entity.id
_entity.type
_entity.pdbx_description
1 polymer ?
#
loop_
_entity_poly.entity_id
_entity_poly.type
_entity_poly.pdbx_seq_one_letter_code
_entity_poly.pdbx_strand_id
1 'polypeptide(L)'
;VRKLSGGRALCVFRSVKEAQWLETVDGLDAFAKAWAVDMTAKPNLYEVIVEFVPVQANIGDYLEAMKIEADSGLEGGDLVRARWIKDPERRAPGQKVAHASLHLRTRQAANKAMKDGLIIAGKPVAARKPDYFLGLCTKCYQPGHIRATCKSHVDVCGRCAGPHRTPTCDAGIDELWCSECKEGGHGAAQTDRCLTYIRKNEAKQKRNLEAQYKFYVTEEHWTW
;
A
#
# COMPACT_ATOMS: atom_id res chain seq x y z
N VAL A 1 6.33 -20.21 16.03
CA VAL A 1 6.04 -19.99 14.59
C VAL A 1 4.66 -20.53 14.26
N ARG A 2 3.82 -19.75 13.58
CA ARG A 2 2.45 -20.13 13.20
C ARG A 2 2.38 -20.35 11.68
N LYS A 3 2.00 -21.55 11.24
CA LYS A 3 1.75 -21.82 9.82
C LYS A 3 0.50 -21.07 9.35
N LEU A 4 0.60 -20.47 8.17
CA LEU A 4 -0.48 -19.76 7.47
C LEU A 4 -0.81 -20.49 6.17
N SER A 5 -1.98 -20.24 5.60
CA SER A 5 -2.37 -20.81 4.31
C SER A 5 -1.46 -20.34 3.17
N GLY A 6 -1.26 -21.22 2.18
CA GLY A 6 -0.46 -20.94 0.98
C GLY A 6 1.05 -20.97 1.21
N GLY A 7 1.55 -21.89 2.04
CA GLY A 7 3.00 -22.08 2.24
C GLY A 7 3.68 -20.98 3.04
N ARG A 8 2.92 -20.18 3.80
CA ARG A 8 3.44 -19.04 4.58
C ARG A 8 3.59 -19.40 6.05
N ALA A 9 4.47 -18.70 6.76
CA ALA A 9 4.62 -18.81 8.20
C ALA A 9 4.71 -17.41 8.83
N LEU A 10 4.18 -17.27 10.04
CA LEU A 10 4.35 -16.09 10.90
C LEU A 10 5.31 -16.45 12.03
N CYS A 11 6.45 -15.77 12.06
CA CYS A 11 7.41 -15.84 13.15
C CYS A 11 7.14 -14.68 14.12
N VAL A 12 6.91 -15.01 15.39
CA VAL A 12 6.70 -14.04 16.47
C VAL A 12 7.90 -14.15 17.40
N PHE A 13 8.60 -13.04 17.57
CA PHE A 13 9.76 -12.90 18.43
C PHE A 13 9.35 -12.37 19.81
N ARG A 14 10.20 -12.55 20.82
CA ARG A 14 9.88 -12.11 22.18
C ARG A 14 10.04 -10.61 22.34
N SER A 15 10.91 -9.99 21.54
CA SER A 15 11.13 -8.55 21.56
C SER A 15 11.26 -7.95 20.15
N VAL A 16 11.02 -6.65 20.05
CA VAL A 16 11.25 -5.87 18.82
C VAL A 16 12.73 -5.90 18.42
N LYS A 17 13.64 -5.86 19.40
CA LYS A 17 15.09 -5.90 19.17
C LYS A 17 15.53 -7.19 18.47
N GLU A 18 14.95 -8.34 18.84
CA GLU A 18 15.23 -9.62 18.17
C GLU A 18 14.80 -9.59 16.70
N ALA A 19 13.63 -9.02 16.40
CA ALA A 19 13.13 -8.90 15.03
C ALA A 19 13.99 -7.92 14.21
N GLN A 20 14.36 -6.77 14.79
CA GLN A 20 15.25 -5.79 14.15
C GLN A 20 16.66 -6.34 13.92
N TRP A 21 17.17 -7.17 14.83
CA TRP A 21 18.46 -7.83 14.65
C TRP A 21 18.48 -8.75 13.42
N LEU A 22 17.38 -9.46 13.15
CA LEU A 22 17.24 -10.25 11.92
C LEU A 22 17.18 -9.38 10.65
N GLU A 23 16.77 -8.11 10.78
CA GLU A 23 16.74 -7.15 9.68
C GLU A 23 18.11 -6.55 9.32
N THR A 24 19.17 -6.95 10.04
CA THR A 24 20.56 -6.67 9.64
C THR A 24 20.92 -7.39 8.34
N VAL A 25 21.94 -6.89 7.63
CA VAL A 25 22.35 -7.41 6.31
C VAL A 25 22.58 -8.92 6.38
N ASP A 26 21.93 -9.65 5.48
CA ASP A 26 21.87 -11.12 5.38
C ASP A 26 21.16 -11.88 6.51
N GLY A 27 20.79 -11.25 7.63
CA GLY A 27 20.14 -11.92 8.76
C GLY A 27 18.81 -12.59 8.39
N LEU A 28 17.96 -11.85 7.68
CA LEU A 28 16.63 -12.31 7.24
C LEU A 28 16.72 -13.40 6.18
N ASP A 29 17.63 -13.24 5.22
CA ASP A 29 17.83 -14.18 4.12
C ASP A 29 18.49 -15.47 4.60
N ALA A 30 19.52 -15.38 5.46
CA ALA A 30 20.14 -16.53 6.09
C ALA A 30 19.15 -17.26 6.99
N PHE A 31 18.37 -16.52 7.79
CA PHE A 31 17.30 -17.09 8.59
C PHE A 31 16.27 -17.81 7.72
N ALA A 32 15.88 -17.24 6.58
CA ALA A 32 14.92 -17.86 5.68
C ALA A 32 15.48 -19.14 5.05
N LYS A 33 16.69 -19.08 4.50
CA LYS A 33 17.39 -20.20 3.86
C LYS A 33 17.68 -21.35 4.82
N ALA A 34 17.89 -21.06 6.11
CA ALA A 34 18.03 -22.09 7.14
C ALA A 34 16.78 -22.97 7.33
N TRP A 35 15.60 -22.49 6.93
CA TRP A 35 14.36 -23.27 6.98
C TRP A 35 14.07 -24.02 5.68
N ALA A 36 14.28 -23.37 4.53
CA ALA A 36 14.22 -24.01 3.22
C ALA A 36 14.93 -23.14 2.16
N VAL A 37 15.51 -23.80 1.16
CA VAL A 37 16.29 -23.15 0.08
C VAL A 37 15.46 -22.08 -0.65
N ASP A 38 14.18 -22.35 -0.90
CA ASP A 38 13.28 -21.44 -1.63
C ASP A 38 12.48 -20.50 -0.70
N MET A 39 12.77 -20.50 0.61
CA MET A 39 12.06 -19.62 1.55
C MET A 39 12.65 -18.21 1.49
N THR A 40 11.76 -17.23 1.31
CA THR A 40 12.10 -15.81 1.40
C THR A 40 11.46 -15.20 2.64
N ALA A 41 12.20 -14.40 3.39
CA ALA A 41 11.63 -13.57 4.44
C ALA A 41 11.57 -12.11 3.98
N LYS A 42 10.57 -11.36 4.47
CA LYS A 42 10.42 -9.94 4.16
C LYS A 42 10.44 -9.16 5.48
N PRO A 43 11.20 -8.06 5.57
CA PRO A 43 11.17 -7.21 6.75
C PRO A 43 9.77 -6.59 6.92
N ASN A 44 9.44 -6.24 8.16
CA ASN A 44 8.23 -5.45 8.40
C ASN A 44 8.51 -4.00 8.06
N LEU A 45 7.91 -3.51 6.98
CA LEU A 45 8.01 -2.10 6.58
C LEU A 45 6.72 -1.37 6.88
N TYR A 46 6.84 -0.12 7.29
CA TYR A 46 5.74 0.75 7.67
C TYR A 46 5.50 1.75 6.57
N GLU A 47 4.41 1.56 5.84
CA GLU A 47 4.06 2.40 4.69
C GLU A 47 3.46 3.74 5.15
N VAL A 48 3.89 4.82 4.51
CA VAL A 48 3.26 6.14 4.60
C VAL A 48 3.00 6.68 3.20
N ILE A 49 1.89 7.38 3.04
CA ILE A 49 1.52 8.12 1.84
C ILE A 49 1.98 9.56 2.03
N VAL A 50 2.81 10.05 1.12
CA VAL A 50 3.30 11.41 1.11
C VAL A 50 2.62 12.19 0.01
N GLU A 51 2.00 13.31 0.37
CA GLU A 51 1.12 14.06 -0.51
C GLU A 51 1.86 15.24 -1.16
N PHE A 52 1.46 15.55 -2.39
CA PHE A 52 1.96 16.69 -3.17
C PHE A 52 3.50 16.80 -3.30
N VAL A 53 4.19 15.66 -3.45
CA VAL A 53 5.64 15.60 -3.67
C VAL A 53 5.99 16.16 -5.06
N PRO A 54 7.02 17.02 -5.19
CA PRO A 54 7.44 17.56 -6.48
C PRO A 54 7.86 16.46 -7.45
N VAL A 55 7.37 16.51 -8.69
CA VAL A 55 7.61 15.44 -9.68
C VAL A 55 9.06 15.31 -10.13
N GLN A 56 9.88 16.34 -9.92
CA GLN A 56 11.31 16.34 -10.19
C GLN A 56 12.13 15.54 -9.16
N ALA A 57 11.56 15.21 -8.00
CA ALA A 57 12.25 14.41 -7.00
C ALA A 57 12.47 12.98 -7.53
N ASN A 58 13.71 12.50 -7.48
CA ASN A 58 14.02 11.13 -7.90
C ASN A 58 13.86 10.16 -6.72
N ILE A 59 12.63 10.00 -6.22
CA ILE A 59 12.37 9.27 -4.97
C ILE A 59 12.80 7.79 -4.99
N GLY A 60 13.05 7.19 -6.17
CA GLY A 60 13.54 5.82 -6.28
C GLY A 60 15.07 5.70 -6.17
N ASP A 61 15.78 6.82 -6.18
CA ASP A 61 17.23 6.88 -6.12
C ASP A 61 17.75 6.84 -4.68
N TYR A 62 18.87 6.15 -4.49
CA TYR A 62 19.48 5.96 -3.18
C TYR A 62 20.02 7.28 -2.59
N LEU A 63 20.65 8.14 -3.41
CA LEU A 63 21.18 9.41 -2.93
C LEU A 63 20.06 10.39 -2.58
N GLU A 64 18.97 10.38 -3.33
CA GLU A 64 17.77 11.15 -2.99
C GLU A 64 17.15 10.65 -1.67
N ALA A 65 17.06 9.34 -1.46
CA ALA A 65 16.58 8.78 -0.20
C ALA A 65 17.41 9.25 1.00
N MET A 66 18.74 9.21 0.90
CA MET A 66 19.64 9.71 1.95
C MET A 66 19.43 11.20 2.24
N LYS A 67 19.20 12.02 1.21
CA LYS A 67 18.90 13.45 1.38
C LYS A 67 17.57 13.65 2.08
N ILE A 68 16.53 12.92 1.68
CA ILE A 68 15.21 12.98 2.34
C ILE A 68 15.34 12.61 3.81
N GLU A 69 16.10 11.57 4.14
CA GLU A 69 16.36 11.18 5.53
C GLU A 69 17.03 12.32 6.32
N ALA A 70 18.14 12.84 5.80
CA ALA A 70 18.89 13.92 6.44
C ALA A 70 18.05 15.19 6.63
N ASP A 71 17.39 15.66 5.57
CA ASP A 71 16.58 16.88 5.59
C ASP A 71 15.35 16.75 6.50
N SER A 72 14.81 15.53 6.64
CA SER A 72 13.64 15.25 7.48
C SER A 72 14.00 14.83 8.92
N GLY A 73 15.29 14.76 9.26
CA GLY A 73 15.77 14.30 10.56
C GLY A 73 15.43 12.83 10.87
N LEU A 74 15.37 11.97 9.84
CA LEU A 74 15.29 10.52 10.00
C LEU A 74 16.70 9.93 10.18
N GLU A 75 16.79 8.72 10.73
CA GLU A 75 18.06 8.02 10.79
C GLU A 75 18.42 7.44 9.41
N GLY A 76 19.71 7.37 9.12
CA GLY A 76 20.20 6.82 7.85
C GLY A 76 19.75 5.37 7.65
N GLY A 77 19.07 5.10 6.54
CA GLY A 77 18.51 3.78 6.22
C GLY A 77 17.12 3.50 6.79
N ASP A 78 16.46 4.48 7.41
CA ASP A 78 15.05 4.41 7.78
C ASP A 78 14.14 4.35 6.54
N LEU A 79 14.46 5.09 5.48
CA LEU A 79 13.74 5.07 4.21
C LEU A 79 14.24 3.91 3.34
N VAL A 80 13.52 2.78 3.44
CA VAL A 80 13.91 1.54 2.74
C VAL A 80 13.49 1.57 1.26
N ARG A 81 12.34 2.17 0.95
CA ARG A 81 11.83 2.24 -0.42
C ARG A 81 10.85 3.38 -0.59
N ALA A 82 10.96 4.13 -1.67
CA ALA A 82 9.90 5.03 -2.12
C ALA A 82 9.48 4.72 -3.56
N ARG A 83 8.20 4.97 -3.86
CA ARG A 83 7.65 4.80 -5.20
C ARG A 83 6.52 5.79 -5.45
N TRP A 84 6.37 6.20 -6.70
CA TRP A 84 5.22 6.98 -7.12
C TRP A 84 3.95 6.12 -7.10
N ILE A 85 2.85 6.64 -6.55
CA ILE A 85 1.55 5.95 -6.57
C ILE A 85 0.96 5.99 -7.98
N LYS A 86 1.03 7.17 -8.61
CA LYS A 86 0.69 7.35 -10.01
C LYS A 86 1.96 7.22 -10.84
N ASP A 87 1.93 6.29 -11.79
CA ASP A 87 3.00 6.08 -12.76
C ASP A 87 3.40 7.41 -13.43
N PRO A 88 4.71 7.76 -13.45
CA PRO A 88 5.21 8.93 -14.16
C PRO A 88 4.69 9.07 -15.59
N GLU A 89 4.59 7.98 -16.35
CA GLU A 89 4.16 7.99 -17.75
C GLU A 89 2.67 8.34 -17.92
N ARG A 90 1.88 8.20 -16.85
CA ARG A 90 0.43 8.43 -16.86
C ARG A 90 0.03 9.79 -16.30
N ARG A 91 1.00 10.65 -15.97
CA ARG A 91 0.74 11.98 -15.42
C ARG A 91 0.07 12.88 -16.45
N ALA A 92 -0.74 13.81 -15.97
CA ALA A 92 -1.31 14.80 -16.87
C ALA A 92 -0.18 15.74 -17.36
N PRO A 93 -0.24 16.23 -18.62
CA PRO A 93 0.71 17.23 -19.09
C PRO A 93 0.78 18.43 -18.13
N GLY A 94 1.99 18.85 -17.75
CA GLY A 94 2.21 19.97 -16.84
C GLY A 94 1.98 19.68 -15.35
N GLN A 95 1.68 18.45 -14.95
CA GLN A 95 1.52 18.07 -13.54
C GLN A 95 2.82 18.28 -12.76
N LYS A 96 2.82 19.19 -11.77
CA LYS A 96 4.02 19.58 -10.99
C LYS A 96 4.24 18.77 -9.70
N VAL A 97 3.19 18.11 -9.20
CA VAL A 97 3.24 17.34 -7.96
C VAL A 97 2.49 16.01 -8.12
N ALA A 98 2.90 15.00 -7.36
CA ALA A 98 2.25 13.68 -7.30
C ALA A 98 2.31 13.11 -5.87
N HIS A 99 1.61 12.01 -5.63
CA HIS A 99 1.67 11.30 -4.35
C HIS A 99 2.64 10.13 -4.43
N ALA A 100 3.35 9.89 -3.34
CA ALA A 100 4.34 8.83 -3.21
C ALA A 100 3.96 7.91 -2.04
N SER A 101 4.37 6.66 -2.15
CA SER A 101 4.30 5.64 -1.11
C SER A 101 5.73 5.37 -0.64
N LEU A 102 6.01 5.69 0.61
CA LEU A 102 7.31 5.50 1.27
C LEU A 102 7.18 4.36 2.27
N HIS A 103 8.21 3.52 2.35
CA HIS A 103 8.28 2.38 3.25
C HIS A 103 9.42 2.60 4.22
N LEU A 104 9.06 2.79 5.48
CA LEU A 104 10.00 3.07 6.55
C LEU A 104 10.33 1.79 7.32
N ARG A 105 11.54 1.70 7.83
CA ARG A 105 12.04 0.54 8.59
C ARG A 105 11.34 0.38 9.93
N THR A 106 11.04 1.50 10.61
CA THR A 106 10.52 1.48 11.98
C THR A 106 9.20 2.21 12.11
N ARG A 107 8.42 1.86 13.16
CA ARG A 107 7.19 2.59 13.52
C ARG A 107 7.51 4.02 13.89
N GLN A 108 8.64 4.22 14.59
CA GLN A 108 9.13 5.51 15.03
C GLN A 108 9.42 6.44 13.86
N ALA A 109 10.15 5.97 12.85
CA ALA A 109 10.43 6.75 11.63
C ALA A 109 9.14 7.07 10.86
N ALA A 110 8.24 6.09 10.70
CA ALA A 110 6.94 6.33 10.06
C ALA A 110 6.08 7.34 10.84
N ASN A 111 6.04 7.24 12.17
CA ASN A 111 5.29 8.16 13.02
C ASN A 111 5.89 9.55 13.02
N LYS A 112 7.23 9.67 13.00
CA LYS A 112 7.94 10.94 12.84
C LYS A 112 7.57 11.58 11.51
N ALA A 113 7.63 10.84 10.40
CA ALA A 113 7.21 11.32 9.09
C ALA A 113 5.74 11.80 9.07
N MET A 114 4.83 11.09 9.76
CA MET A 114 3.41 11.47 9.84
C MET A 114 3.16 12.67 10.77
N LYS A 115 3.95 12.84 11.81
CA LYS A 115 3.80 13.89 12.82
C LYS A 115 4.43 15.20 12.36
N ASP A 116 5.66 15.12 11.88
CA ASP A 116 6.50 16.28 11.56
C ASP A 116 6.45 16.62 10.06
N GLY A 117 6.01 15.67 9.22
CA GLY A 117 6.16 15.74 7.77
C GLY A 117 7.54 15.27 7.31
N LEU A 118 7.80 15.43 6.02
CA LEU A 118 9.11 15.17 5.40
C LEU A 118 9.52 16.39 4.57
N ILE A 119 10.82 16.50 4.30
CA ILE A 119 11.37 17.44 3.32
C ILE A 119 11.82 16.64 2.11
N ILE A 120 11.19 16.88 0.95
CA ILE A 120 11.53 16.20 -0.31
C ILE A 120 11.78 17.25 -1.39
N ALA A 121 12.97 17.20 -2.00
CA ALA A 121 13.44 18.21 -2.95
C ALA A 121 13.27 19.65 -2.42
N GLY A 122 13.62 19.87 -1.14
CA GLY A 122 13.50 21.16 -0.45
C GLY A 122 12.08 21.60 -0.11
N LYS A 123 11.05 20.79 -0.40
CA LYS A 123 9.66 21.10 -0.10
C LYS A 123 9.18 20.32 1.13
N PRO A 124 8.60 20.99 2.16
CA PRO A 124 7.86 20.31 3.22
C PRO A 124 6.60 19.63 2.66
N VAL A 125 6.42 18.37 3.00
CA VAL A 125 5.31 17.53 2.55
C VAL A 125 4.70 16.77 3.71
N ALA A 126 3.38 16.69 3.72
CA ALA A 126 2.64 15.93 4.73
C ALA A 126 2.68 14.43 4.39
N ALA A 127 2.77 13.60 5.44
CA ALA A 127 2.65 12.16 5.33
C ALA A 127 1.47 11.66 6.18
N ARG A 128 0.86 10.57 5.74
CA ARG A 128 -0.24 9.90 6.46
C ARG A 128 -0.16 8.39 6.28
N LYS A 129 -0.86 7.66 7.15
CA LYS A 129 -1.03 6.22 7.00
C LYS A 129 -1.84 5.91 5.72
N PRO A 130 -1.51 4.85 4.97
CA PRO A 130 -2.33 4.43 3.85
C PRO A 130 -3.69 3.95 4.32
N ASP A 131 -4.70 4.22 3.50
CA ASP A 131 -6.03 3.68 3.71
C ASP A 131 -6.08 2.21 3.26
N TYR A 132 -6.49 1.32 4.15
CA TYR A 132 -6.56 -0.11 3.88
C TYR A 132 -7.90 -0.50 3.24
N PHE A 133 -8.09 -0.13 1.98
CA PHE A 133 -9.27 -0.52 1.22
C PHE A 133 -9.21 -1.98 0.73
N LEU A 134 -10.37 -2.54 0.40
CA LEU A 134 -10.51 -3.73 -0.42
C LEU A 134 -10.21 -3.39 -1.89
N GLY A 135 -8.93 -3.48 -2.28
CA GLY A 135 -8.57 -3.32 -3.68
C GLY A 135 -9.42 -4.20 -4.62
N LEU A 136 -9.85 -3.61 -5.74
CA LEU A 136 -10.57 -4.31 -6.80
C LEU A 136 -9.58 -4.97 -7.75
N CYS A 137 -9.87 -6.22 -8.12
CA CYS A 137 -9.14 -6.90 -9.16
C CYS A 137 -9.33 -6.19 -10.51
N THR A 138 -8.24 -5.78 -11.17
CA THR A 138 -8.31 -5.11 -12.48
C THR A 138 -8.66 -6.05 -13.65
N LYS A 139 -8.97 -7.32 -13.39
CA LYS A 139 -9.51 -8.29 -14.37
C LYS A 139 -11.01 -8.50 -14.23
N CYS A 140 -11.51 -8.67 -13.01
CA CYS A 140 -12.91 -9.02 -12.78
C CYS A 140 -13.71 -8.01 -11.94
N TYR A 141 -13.06 -6.94 -11.47
CA TYR A 141 -13.63 -5.90 -10.59
C TYR A 141 -14.29 -6.45 -9.31
N GLN A 142 -13.91 -7.65 -8.87
CA GLN A 142 -14.26 -8.18 -7.56
C GLN A 142 -13.21 -7.77 -6.53
N PRO A 143 -13.60 -7.48 -5.27
CA PRO A 143 -12.69 -7.12 -4.21
C PRO A 143 -11.89 -8.33 -3.68
N GLY A 144 -10.79 -8.04 -3.00
CA GLY A 144 -10.10 -9.01 -2.15
C GLY A 144 -9.06 -9.89 -2.84
N HIS A 145 -8.78 -9.65 -4.12
CA HIS A 145 -7.66 -10.29 -4.83
C HIS A 145 -7.12 -9.38 -5.94
N ILE A 146 -5.96 -9.75 -6.48
CA ILE A 146 -5.29 -9.02 -7.57
C ILE A 146 -5.36 -9.80 -8.88
N ARG A 147 -5.12 -9.13 -10.01
CA ARG A 147 -5.12 -9.73 -11.35
C ARG A 147 -4.25 -10.99 -11.44
N ALA A 148 -3.07 -10.98 -10.83
CA ALA A 148 -2.12 -12.09 -10.86
C ALA A 148 -2.66 -13.39 -10.23
N THR A 149 -3.58 -13.28 -9.27
CA THR A 149 -4.22 -14.42 -8.58
C THR A 149 -5.70 -14.56 -8.97
N CYS A 150 -6.12 -13.88 -10.04
CA CYS A 150 -7.51 -13.89 -10.48
C CYS A 150 -7.83 -15.18 -11.23
N LYS A 151 -8.92 -15.84 -10.83
CA LYS A 151 -9.42 -17.06 -11.47
C LYS A 151 -10.35 -16.78 -12.65
N SER A 152 -10.74 -15.53 -12.89
CA SER A 152 -11.58 -15.18 -14.04
C SER A 152 -10.84 -15.50 -15.33
N HIS A 153 -11.50 -16.18 -16.27
CA HIS A 153 -10.93 -16.44 -17.59
C HIS A 153 -11.02 -15.21 -18.50
N VAL A 154 -12.09 -14.42 -18.36
CA VAL A 154 -12.35 -13.21 -19.15
C VAL A 154 -12.05 -11.94 -18.36
N ASP A 155 -11.78 -10.84 -19.07
CA ASP A 155 -11.83 -9.50 -18.50
C ASP A 155 -13.30 -9.07 -18.37
N VAL A 156 -13.65 -8.51 -17.22
CA VAL A 156 -14.99 -7.99 -16.90
C VAL A 156 -14.87 -6.48 -16.77
N CYS A 157 -15.82 -5.77 -17.36
CA CYS A 157 -15.86 -4.33 -17.31
C CYS A 157 -16.34 -3.83 -15.94
N GLY A 158 -15.56 -2.98 -15.28
CA GLY A 158 -15.95 -2.28 -14.05
C GLY A 158 -17.07 -1.24 -14.21
N ARG A 159 -17.56 -0.97 -15.43
CA ARG A 159 -18.68 -0.03 -15.69
C ARG A 159 -20.00 -0.76 -15.95
N CYS A 160 -20.01 -1.74 -16.84
CA CYS A 160 -21.23 -2.45 -17.27
C CYS A 160 -21.20 -3.98 -17.04
N ALA A 161 -20.16 -4.51 -16.38
CA ALA A 161 -19.94 -5.93 -16.16
C ALA A 161 -19.85 -6.83 -17.42
N GLY A 162 -19.77 -6.24 -18.63
CA GLY A 162 -19.59 -6.97 -19.88
C GLY A 162 -18.19 -7.58 -20.05
N PRO A 163 -18.00 -8.53 -20.99
CA PRO A 163 -16.75 -9.28 -21.19
C PRO A 163 -15.70 -8.48 -21.99
N HIS A 164 -15.31 -7.30 -21.50
CA HIS A 164 -14.30 -6.44 -22.12
C HIS A 164 -13.52 -5.62 -21.08
N ARG A 165 -12.45 -4.97 -21.52
CA ARG A 165 -11.63 -4.07 -20.69
C ARG A 165 -12.36 -2.75 -20.47
N THR A 166 -12.41 -2.25 -19.24
CA THR A 166 -13.10 -0.99 -18.94
C THR A 166 -12.70 0.23 -19.78
N PRO A 167 -11.42 0.42 -20.18
CA PRO A 167 -11.05 1.50 -21.08
C PRO A 167 -11.68 1.43 -22.47
N THR A 168 -12.15 0.27 -22.93
CA THR A 168 -12.80 0.08 -24.23
C THR A 168 -14.33 0.06 -24.12
N CYS A 169 -14.88 0.44 -22.96
CA CYS A 169 -16.31 0.39 -22.69
C CYS A 169 -17.00 1.64 -23.23
N ASP A 170 -18.02 1.43 -24.06
CA ASP A 170 -18.89 2.42 -24.68
C ASP A 170 -20.26 2.55 -24.00
N ALA A 171 -20.50 1.81 -22.92
CA ALA A 171 -21.77 1.81 -22.20
C ALA A 171 -22.18 3.21 -21.71
N GLY A 172 -23.45 3.55 -21.92
CA GLY A 172 -24.12 4.75 -21.41
C GLY A 172 -24.37 4.71 -19.89
N ILE A 173 -24.91 5.80 -19.34
CA ILE A 173 -25.17 5.90 -17.90
C ILE A 173 -26.28 4.94 -17.44
N ASP A 174 -27.26 4.66 -18.31
CA ASP A 174 -28.38 3.75 -18.04
C ASP A 174 -27.99 2.28 -18.20
N GLU A 175 -26.82 2.01 -18.78
CA GLU A 175 -26.28 0.66 -19.00
C GLU A 175 -25.24 0.27 -17.93
N LEU A 176 -25.09 1.10 -16.90
CA LEU A 176 -24.19 0.82 -15.78
C LEU A 176 -24.69 -0.38 -14.99
N TRP A 177 -23.79 -1.33 -14.76
CA TRP A 177 -24.07 -2.55 -14.03
C TRP A 177 -22.88 -2.97 -13.17
N CYS A 178 -23.18 -3.27 -11.90
CA CYS A 178 -22.17 -3.60 -10.93
C CYS A 178 -21.92 -5.11 -10.88
N SER A 179 -20.71 -5.53 -11.26
CA SER A 179 -20.30 -6.93 -11.17
C SER A 179 -20.25 -7.48 -9.74
N GLU A 180 -20.19 -6.61 -8.72
CA GLU A 180 -20.12 -6.98 -7.31
C GLU A 180 -21.51 -7.22 -6.69
N CYS A 181 -22.40 -6.22 -6.68
CA CYS A 181 -23.75 -6.37 -6.10
C CYS A 181 -24.79 -6.92 -7.08
N LYS A 182 -24.48 -7.00 -8.37
CA LYS A 182 -25.40 -7.46 -9.43
C LYS A 182 -26.64 -6.58 -9.58
N GLU A 183 -26.45 -5.26 -9.49
CA GLU A 183 -27.51 -4.26 -9.66
C GLU A 183 -27.09 -3.19 -10.68
N GLY A 184 -28.08 -2.55 -11.29
CA GLY A 184 -27.91 -1.45 -12.24
C GLY A 184 -27.72 -0.08 -11.57
N GLY A 185 -27.45 0.93 -12.38
CA GLY A 185 -27.32 2.35 -11.97
C GLY A 185 -25.93 2.76 -11.50
N HIS A 186 -25.01 1.81 -11.31
CA HIS A 186 -23.60 2.08 -11.05
C HIS A 186 -22.72 0.91 -11.55
N GLY A 187 -21.47 1.23 -11.86
CA GLY A 187 -20.45 0.23 -12.16
C GLY A 187 -19.72 -0.26 -10.91
N ALA A 188 -19.11 -1.45 -10.96
CA ALA A 188 -18.29 -1.97 -9.86
C ALA A 188 -17.08 -1.09 -9.52
N ALA A 189 -16.60 -0.27 -10.45
CA ALA A 189 -15.54 0.72 -10.20
C ALA A 189 -16.00 1.91 -9.32
N GLN A 190 -17.31 2.14 -9.20
CA GLN A 190 -17.91 3.18 -8.35
C GLN A 190 -18.16 2.62 -6.95
N THR A 191 -17.08 2.33 -6.24
CA THR A 191 -17.10 1.66 -4.94
C THR A 191 -17.87 2.40 -3.86
N ASP A 192 -17.92 3.72 -3.97
CA ASP A 192 -18.70 4.64 -3.12
C ASP A 192 -20.22 4.51 -3.32
N ARG A 193 -20.66 3.93 -4.44
CA ARG A 193 -22.07 3.72 -4.77
C ARG A 193 -22.55 2.29 -4.56
N CYS A 194 -21.65 1.36 -4.26
CA CYS A 194 -21.98 -0.05 -4.07
C CYS A 194 -22.05 -0.40 -2.57
N LEU A 195 -23.27 -0.48 -2.01
CA LEU A 195 -23.47 -0.83 -0.59
C LEU A 195 -22.86 -2.19 -0.20
N THR A 196 -22.86 -3.16 -1.12
CA THR A 196 -22.21 -4.46 -0.92
C THR A 196 -20.70 -4.33 -0.75
N TYR A 197 -20.05 -3.53 -1.60
CA TYR A 197 -18.63 -3.25 -1.46
C TYR A 197 -18.32 -2.52 -0.15
N ILE A 198 -19.11 -1.48 0.18
CA ILE A 198 -18.93 -0.68 1.40
C ILE A 198 -18.95 -1.61 2.63
N ARG A 199 -19.98 -2.45 2.77
CA ARG A 199 -20.09 -3.41 3.89
C ARG A 199 -18.90 -4.37 3.96
N LYS A 200 -18.46 -4.91 2.82
CA LYS A 200 -17.28 -5.81 2.79
C LYS A 200 -16.01 -5.06 3.20
N ASN A 201 -15.84 -3.83 2.74
CA ASN A 201 -14.68 -3.00 3.02
C ASN A 201 -14.63 -2.64 4.52
N GLU A 202 -15.74 -2.19 5.10
CA GLU A 202 -15.87 -1.93 6.52
C GLU A 202 -15.57 -3.18 7.37
N ALA A 203 -16.12 -4.34 6.98
CA ALA A 203 -15.85 -5.60 7.67
C ALA A 203 -14.36 -5.98 7.65
N LYS A 204 -13.64 -5.67 6.56
CA LYS A 204 -12.18 -5.84 6.51
C LYS A 204 -11.47 -4.82 7.40
N GLN A 205 -11.84 -3.55 7.34
CA GLN A 205 -11.22 -2.49 8.11
C GLN A 205 -11.37 -2.72 9.62
N LYS A 206 -12.54 -3.18 10.08
CA LYS A 206 -12.79 -3.56 11.50
C LYS A 206 -11.84 -4.64 12.02
N ARG A 207 -11.32 -5.51 11.15
CA ARG A 207 -10.34 -6.56 11.53
C ARG A 207 -8.90 -6.03 11.65
N ASN A 208 -8.62 -4.85 11.11
CA ASN A 208 -7.32 -4.20 11.21
C ASN A 208 -7.37 -3.13 12.30
N LEU A 209 -7.26 -3.55 13.57
CA LEU A 209 -7.33 -2.65 14.72
C LEU A 209 -6.27 -1.55 14.66
N GLU A 210 -5.05 -1.87 14.22
CA GLU A 210 -3.96 -0.89 14.12
C GLU A 210 -4.27 0.21 13.09
N ALA A 211 -5.04 -0.08 12.03
CA ALA A 211 -5.45 0.92 11.05
C ALA A 211 -6.47 1.93 11.59
N GLN A 212 -7.06 1.71 12.76
CA GLN A 212 -7.98 2.66 13.39
C GLN A 212 -7.24 3.83 14.06
N TYR A 213 -5.96 3.64 14.39
CA TYR A 213 -5.10 4.67 14.93
C TYR A 213 -4.47 5.51 13.80
N LYS A 214 -4.36 6.83 14.05
CA LYS A 214 -3.69 7.77 13.15
C LYS A 214 -2.23 7.39 12.91
N PHE A 215 -1.56 6.90 13.96
CA PHE A 215 -0.16 6.51 13.96
C PHE A 215 0.00 4.98 13.97
N TYR A 216 1.22 4.48 13.75
CA TYR A 216 1.56 3.10 14.08
C TYR A 216 1.73 2.99 15.59
N VAL A 217 1.10 2.00 16.22
CA VAL A 217 1.05 1.95 17.70
C VAL A 217 2.44 1.61 18.23
N THR A 218 2.95 2.40 19.17
CA THR A 218 4.20 2.12 19.88
C THR A 218 3.95 2.17 21.39
N GLU A 219 5.01 2.11 22.19
CA GLU A 219 4.93 2.32 23.65
C GLU A 219 4.65 3.80 24.01
N GLU A 220 4.76 4.71 23.05
CA GLU A 220 4.53 6.14 23.27
C GLU A 220 3.03 6.46 23.25
N HIS A 221 2.57 7.14 24.31
CA HIS A 221 1.15 7.32 24.58
C HIS A 221 0.36 8.13 23.57
N TRP A 222 1.03 8.97 22.79
CA TRP A 222 0.38 9.79 21.78
C TRP A 222 0.10 9.01 20.48
N THR A 223 0.52 7.74 20.40
CA THR A 223 0.31 6.88 19.23
C THR A 223 -1.00 6.08 19.28
N TRP A 224 -1.71 6.10 20.41
CA TRP A 224 -3.02 5.46 20.62
C TRP A 224 -4.16 6.47 20.86
#